data_AF-A0A835IL36-F1
#
_entry.id   AF-A0A835IL36-F1
#
_cell.length_a   1.000
_cell.length_b   1.000
_cell.length_c   1.000
_cell.angle_alpha   90.00
_cell.angle_beta   90.00
_cell.angle_gamma   90.00
#
_symmetry.space_group_name_H-M   'P 1'
#
loop_
_entity.id
_entity.type
_entity.pdbx_description
1 polymer ?
#
loop_
_entity_poly.entity_id
_entity_poly.type
_entity_poly.pdbx_seq_one_letter_code
_entity_poly.pdbx_strand_id
1 'polypeptide(L)' 'MAAPNLKAETMCLIEKRETIETEMNAIISTLTQPSGPGLTVNLLDFEGFPRSDIDVHAVRAQGHHLVVVGDNR' A
#
# COMPACT_ATOMS: atom_id res chain seq x y z
N MET A 1 -8.76 -13.74 -37.11
CA MET A 1 -7.52 -13.25 -36.45
C MET A 1 -7.91 -12.44 -35.22
N ALA A 2 -7.72 -12.98 -34.01
CA ALA A 2 -7.97 -12.28 -32.73
C ALA A 2 -6.99 -12.69 -31.60
N ALA A 3 -6.23 -13.78 -31.81
CA ALA A 3 -5.33 -14.36 -30.81
C ALA A 3 -4.12 -13.48 -30.36
N PRO A 4 -3.44 -12.69 -31.22
CA PRO A 4 -2.25 -11.96 -30.77
C PRO A 4 -2.59 -10.79 -29.83
N ASN A 5 -3.78 -10.22 -29.96
CA ASN A 5 -4.23 -9.08 -29.17
C ASN A 5 -4.61 -9.50 -27.74
N LEU A 6 -5.29 -10.64 -27.58
CA LEU A 6 -5.59 -11.22 -26.25
C LEU A 6 -4.33 -11.56 -25.45
N LYS A 7 -3.30 -12.12 -26.10
CA LYS A 7 -2.02 -12.39 -25.44
C LYS A 7 -1.34 -11.09 -24.99
N ALA A 8 -1.35 -10.05 -25.82
CA ALA A 8 -0.77 -8.76 -25.44
C ALA A 8 -1.52 -8.09 -24.28
N GLU A 9 -2.85 -8.11 -24.31
CA GLU A 9 -3.70 -7.56 -23.24
C GLU A 9 -3.51 -8.30 -21.91
N THR A 10 -3.46 -9.62 -21.95
CA THR A 10 -3.20 -10.44 -20.75
C THR A 10 -1.82 -10.17 -20.16
N MET A 11 -0.77 -10.04 -20.98
CA MET A 11 0.56 -9.67 -20.48
C MET A 11 0.56 -8.27 -19.86
N CYS A 12 -0.11 -7.30 -20.48
CA CYS A 12 -0.23 -5.94 -19.94
C CYS A 12 -0.96 -5.92 -18.58
N LEU A 13 -2.01 -6.72 -18.41
CA LEU A 13 -2.71 -6.84 -17.14
C LEU A 13 -1.85 -7.51 -16.05
N ILE A 14 -1.01 -8.49 -16.41
CA ILE A 14 -0.06 -9.12 -15.48
C ILE A 14 0.98 -8.11 -15.03
N GLU A 15 1.58 -7.35 -15.94
CA GLU A 15 2.56 -6.30 -15.61
C GLU A 15 1.96 -5.23 -14.68
N LYS A 16 0.71 -4.80 -14.95
CA LYS A 16 -0.02 -3.87 -14.08
C LYS A 16 -0.24 -4.46 -12.69
N ARG A 17 -0.69 -5.72 -12.60
CA ARG A 17 -0.88 -6.40 -11.32
C ARG A 17 0.44 -6.47 -10.55
N GLU A 18 1.53 -6.87 -11.19
CA GLU A 18 2.84 -6.97 -10.56
C GLU A 18 3.33 -5.62 -10.05
N THR A 19 3.15 -4.55 -10.82
CA THR A 19 3.50 -3.19 -10.40
C THR A 19 2.73 -2.80 -9.14
N ILE A 20 1.40 -2.97 -9.14
CA ILE A 20 0.54 -2.70 -7.99
C ILE A 20 0.98 -3.53 -6.76
N GLU A 21 1.23 -4.83 -6.95
CA GLU A 21 1.66 -5.72 -5.86
C GLU A 21 3.03 -5.31 -5.28
N THR A 22 3.98 -4.90 -6.12
CA THR A 22 5.29 -4.41 -5.65
C THR A 22 5.17 -3.13 -4.84
N GLU A 23 4.32 -2.19 -5.28
CA GLU A 23 4.07 -0.94 -4.56
C GLU A 23 3.39 -1.20 -3.22
N MET A 24 2.35 -2.04 -3.19
CA MET A 24 1.68 -2.45 -1.95
C MET A 24 2.66 -3.08 -0.97
N ASN A 25 3.50 -4.01 -1.43
CA ASN A 25 4.48 -4.68 -0.58
C ASN A 25 5.51 -3.71 -0.01
N ALA A 26 5.94 -2.71 -0.79
CA ALA A 26 6.85 -1.67 -0.29
C ALA A 26 6.22 -0.86 0.85
N ILE A 27 4.96 -0.44 0.69
CA ILE A 27 4.24 0.32 1.73
C ILE A 27 4.02 -0.55 2.97
N ILE A 28 3.57 -1.80 2.79
CA ILE A 28 3.37 -2.74 3.91
C ILE A 28 4.68 -2.92 4.67
N SER A 29 5.78 -3.19 3.95
CA SER A 29 7.10 -3.36 4.57
C SER A 29 7.54 -2.15 5.38
N THR A 30 7.25 -0.93 4.91
CA THR A 30 7.61 0.30 5.65
C THR A 30 6.79 0.47 6.92
N LEU A 31 5.50 0.13 6.88
CA LEU A 31 4.60 0.28 8.02
C LEU A 31 4.78 -0.82 9.07
N THR A 32 5.13 -2.04 8.65
CA THR A 32 5.28 -3.21 9.51
C THR A 32 6.74 -3.52 9.87
N GLN A 33 7.66 -2.61 9.61
CA GLN A 33 9.05 -2.76 10.05
C GLN A 33 9.13 -2.87 11.59
N PRO A 34 10.19 -3.46 12.16
CA PRO A 34 10.39 -3.43 13.60
C PRO A 34 10.37 -1.98 14.09
N SER A 35 9.55 -1.65 15.10
CA SER A 35 9.21 -0.30 15.58
C SER A 35 8.29 0.56 14.68
N GLY A 36 7.81 0.03 13.57
CA GLY A 36 6.74 0.64 12.78
C GLY A 36 5.39 0.55 13.50
N PRO A 37 4.44 1.45 13.19
CA PRO A 37 3.11 1.43 13.78
C PRO A 37 2.31 0.19 13.37
N GLY A 38 2.61 -0.44 12.23
CA GLY A 38 1.77 -1.47 11.64
C GLY A 38 0.57 -0.90 10.92
N LEU A 39 -0.29 -1.79 10.40
CA LEU A 39 -1.38 -1.42 9.48
C LEU A 39 -2.69 -1.00 10.19
N THR A 40 -2.86 -1.41 11.45
CA THR A 40 -4.15 -1.31 12.16
C THR A 40 -4.05 -0.66 13.54
N VAL A 41 -2.86 -0.21 13.95
CA VAL A 41 -2.68 0.38 15.29
C VAL A 41 -3.31 1.76 15.40
N ASN A 42 -3.70 2.15 16.61
CA ASN A 42 -4.09 3.52 16.90
C ASN A 42 -2.87 4.46 16.74
N LEU A 43 -3.10 5.56 16.00
CA LEU A 43 -2.12 6.64 15.81
C LEU A 43 -2.17 7.68 16.94
N LEU A 44 -3.13 7.53 17.84
CA LEU A 44 -3.25 8.32 19.06
C LEU A 44 -2.71 7.54 20.26
N ASP A 45 -2.20 8.27 21.23
CA ASP A 45 -1.83 7.74 22.53
C ASP A 45 -3.06 7.51 23.43
N PHE A 46 -2.81 7.17 24.70
CA PHE A 46 -3.87 6.90 25.68
C PHE A 46 -4.63 8.16 26.11
N GLU A 47 -4.06 9.34 25.92
CA GLU A 47 -4.67 10.63 26.23
C GLU A 47 -5.45 11.20 25.03
N GLY A 48 -5.31 10.59 23.85
CA GLY A 48 -5.98 10.97 22.61
C GLY A 48 -5.17 11.94 21.74
N PHE A 49 -3.89 12.17 22.06
CA PHE A 49 -2.99 13.00 21.26
C PHE A 49 -2.25 12.18 20.20
N PRO A 50 -1.78 12.81 19.10
CA PRO A 50 -0.93 12.14 18.13
C PRO A 50 0.30 11.53 18.81
N ARG A 51 0.56 10.26 18.53
CA ARG A 51 1.71 9.54 19.04
C ARG A 51 3.02 10.23 18.66
N SER A 52 3.84 10.54 19.66
CA SER A 52 5.12 11.23 19.47
C SER A 52 6.25 10.30 19.01
N ASP A 53 6.07 8.98 19.12
CA ASP A 53 7.05 7.97 18.72
C ASP A 53 7.03 7.66 17.21
N ILE A 54 6.05 8.19 16.46
CA ILE A 54 5.89 7.96 15.02
C ILE A 54 5.56 9.26 14.29
N ASP A 55 5.89 9.32 12.99
CA ASP A 55 5.36 10.37 12.11
C ASP A 55 3.93 10.01 11.69
N VAL A 56 2.95 10.49 12.46
CA VAL A 56 1.52 10.24 12.21
C VAL A 56 1.08 10.71 10.82
N HIS A 57 1.67 11.77 10.27
CA HIS A 57 1.31 12.28 8.95
C HIS A 57 1.80 11.33 7.86
N ALA A 58 3.07 10.91 7.91
CA ALA A 58 3.63 9.96 6.95
C ALA A 58 2.86 8.63 6.97
N VAL A 59 2.51 8.14 8.15
CA VAL A 59 1.76 6.88 8.32
C VAL A 59 0.36 6.97 7.72
N ARG A 60 -0.33 8.10 7.91
CA ARG A 60 -1.64 8.34 7.26
C ARG A 60 -1.51 8.42 5.74
N ALA A 61 -0.49 9.11 5.23
CA ALA A 61 -0.27 9.23 3.79
C ALA A 61 0.00 7.85 3.15
N GLN A 62 0.84 7.03 3.79
CA GLN A 62 1.14 5.67 3.35
C GLN A 62 -0.09 4.75 3.42
N GLY A 63 -0.86 4.82 4.51
CA GLY A 63 -2.11 4.05 4.64
C GLY A 63 -3.14 4.44 3.59
N HIS A 64 -3.32 5.73 3.33
CA HIS A 64 -4.19 6.22 2.25
C HIS A 64 -3.71 5.74 0.88
N HIS A 65 -2.41 5.82 0.62
CA HIS A 65 -1.82 5.36 -0.63
C HIS A 65 -2.08 3.85 -0.84
N LEU A 66 -1.94 3.04 0.21
CA LEU A 66 -2.23 1.61 0.15
C LEU A 66 -3.69 1.31 -0.22
N VAL A 67 -4.65 2.08 0.32
CA VAL A 67 -6.07 1.95 -0.04
C VAL A 67 -6.30 2.30 -1.51
N VAL A 68 -5.78 3.44 -1.96
CA VAL A 68 -5.94 3.90 -3.36
C VAL A 68 -5.32 2.92 -4.36
N VAL A 69 -4.14 2.38 -4.07
CA VAL A 69 -3.48 1.38 -4.92
C VAL A 69 -4.29 0.07 -4.93
N GLY A 70 -4.87 -0.33 -3.81
CA GLY A 70 -5.72 -1.51 -3.70
C GLY A 70 -7.07 -1.39 -4.43
N ASP A 71 -7.67 -0.20 -4.48
CA ASP A 71 -8.93 0.06 -5.19
C ASP A 71 -8.77 0.01 -6.72
N ASN A 72 -7.54 0.09 -7.23
CA ASN A 72 -7.23 0.09 -8.67
C ASN A 72 -6.91 -1.32 -9.22
N ARG A 73 -7.27 -2.38 -8.48
CA ARG A 73 -6.96 -3.79 -8.75
C ARG A 73 -8.12 -4.55 -9.40
#